data_AF-A0A2W7AU87-F1
#
_entry.id   AF-A0A2W7AU87-F1
#
_cell.length_a   1.000
_cell.length_b   1.000
_cell.length_c   1.000
_cell.angle_alpha   90.00
_cell.angle_beta   90.00
_cell.angle_gamma   90.00
#
_symmetry.space_group_name_H-M   'P 1'
#
loop_
_entity.id
_entity.type
_entity.pdbx_description
1 polymer ?
#
loop_
_entity_poly.entity_id
_entity_poly.type
_entity_poly.pdbx_seq_one_letter_code
_entity_poly.pdbx_strand_id
1 'polypeptide(L)' 'MESDRLTTPQQTTKSCHHCEGKGYISIRDCSGEIQREENCSFCNGSGKIGI' A
#
# COMPACT_ATOMS: atom_id res chain seq x y z
N MET A 1 -34.09 12.05 8.44
CA MET A 1 -32.92 11.15 8.43
C MET A 1 -32.07 11.53 7.24
N GLU A 2 -30.99 12.27 7.47
CA GLU A 2 -30.00 12.61 6.44
C GLU A 2 -28.70 11.86 6.73
N SER A 3 -28.23 11.09 5.76
CA SER A 3 -26.82 10.68 5.59
C SER A 3 -26.77 9.81 4.34
N ASP A 4 -26.54 10.38 3.17
CA ASP A 4 -25.23 10.75 2.64
C ASP A 4 -24.44 9.56 2.09
N ARG A 5 -24.16 9.71 0.79
CA ARG A 5 -22.98 9.26 0.02
C ARG A 5 -22.99 7.89 -0.64
N LEU A 6 -23.28 7.99 -1.94
CA LEU A 6 -22.53 7.42 -3.07
C LEU A 6 -22.12 5.95 -2.95
N THR A 7 -22.99 5.08 -3.46
CA THR A 7 -22.61 3.77 -3.99
C THR A 7 -22.04 3.95 -5.40
N THR A 8 -20.89 4.60 -5.52
CA THR A 8 -20.04 4.43 -6.70
C THR A 8 -19.51 2.99 -6.65
N PRO A 9 -19.37 2.24 -7.75
CA PRO A 9 -18.60 1.01 -7.74
C PRO A 9 -17.15 1.40 -7.43
N GLN A 10 -16.82 1.42 -6.14
CA GLN A 10 -15.47 1.59 -5.65
C GLN A 10 -14.74 0.33 -6.09
N GLN A 11 -14.15 0.38 -7.29
CA GLN A 11 -13.07 -0.53 -7.67
C GLN A 11 -12.15 -0.56 -6.47
N THR A 12 -12.19 -1.68 -5.75
CA THR A 12 -11.63 -1.79 -4.42
C THR A 12 -10.14 -1.98 -4.64
N THR A 13 -9.43 -0.93 -5.04
CA THR A 13 -7.98 -0.91 -5.05
C THR A 13 -7.59 -0.98 -3.59
N LYS A 14 -7.43 -2.21 -3.08
CA LYS A 14 -7.06 -2.43 -1.71
C LYS A 14 -5.61 -1.99 -1.58
N SER A 15 -5.32 -1.21 -0.54
CA SER A 15 -3.93 -0.87 -0.23
C SER A 15 -3.13 -2.15 -0.10
N CYS A 16 -1.95 -2.18 -0.70
CA CYS A 16 -1.10 -3.35 -0.64
C CYS A 16 -0.76 -3.66 0.82
N HIS A 17 -1.22 -4.79 1.35
CA HIS A 17 -0.96 -5.18 2.74
C HIS A 17 0.52 -5.41 3.02
N HIS A 18 1.31 -5.79 2.00
CA HIS A 18 2.73 -6.09 2.16
C HIS A 18 3.59 -4.84 2.39
N CYS A 19 3.23 -3.71 1.78
CA CYS A 19 3.90 -2.42 2.00
C CYS A 19 3.00 -1.38 2.68
N GLU A 20 1.85 -1.80 3.22
CA GLU A 20 0.85 -0.91 3.82
C GLU A 20 0.43 0.27 2.92
N GLY A 21 0.41 0.05 1.61
CA GLY A 21 0.09 1.12 0.65
C GLY A 21 1.24 2.05 0.25
N LYS A 22 2.45 1.88 0.79
CA LYS A 22 3.61 2.75 0.51
C LYS A 22 4.20 2.55 -0.89
N GLY A 23 4.05 1.36 -1.46
CA GLY A 23 4.67 0.97 -2.74
C GLY A 23 6.10 0.42 -2.59
N TYR A 24 6.75 0.61 -1.44
CA TYR A 24 8.11 0.13 -1.18
C TYR A 24 8.22 -0.48 0.22
N ILE A 25 9.27 -1.26 0.45
CA ILE A 25 9.65 -1.83 1.73
C ILE A 25 11.00 -1.26 2.16
N SER A 26 11.12 -0.83 3.40
CA SER A 26 12.38 -0.32 3.96
C SER A 26 13.12 -1.47 4.63
N ILE A 27 14.32 -1.77 4.16
CA ILE A 27 15.21 -2.75 4.77
C ILE A 27 16.05 -2.03 5.81
N ARG A 28 15.89 -2.48 7.05
CA ARG A 28 16.63 -1.97 8.20
C ARG A 28 17.78 -2.90 8.52
N ASP A 29 18.89 -2.35 8.98
CA ASP A 29 19.96 -3.15 9.55
C ASP A 29 19.59 -3.63 10.97
N CYS A 30 20.50 -4.39 11.59
CA CYS A 30 20.33 -4.86 12.96
C CYS A 30 20.30 -3.72 13.99
N SER A 31 20.71 -2.50 13.63
CA SER A 31 20.62 -1.31 14.49
C SER A 31 19.25 -0.61 14.36
N GLY A 32 18.46 -0.96 13.34
CA GLY A 32 17.13 -0.38 13.08
C GLY A 32 17.15 0.79 12.11
N GLU A 33 18.33 1.19 11.64
CA GLU A 33 18.53 2.24 10.63
C GLU A 33 18.13 1.75 9.24
N ILE A 34 17.48 2.61 8.46
CA ILE A 34 17.06 2.27 7.10
C ILE A 34 18.27 2.36 6.18
N GLN A 35 18.74 1.20 5.72
CA GLN A 35 19.89 1.12 4.81
C GLN A 35 19.46 1.27 3.35
N ARG A 36 18.27 0.76 3.00
CA ARG A 36 17.74 0.83 1.63
C ARG A 36 16.23 0.68 1.58
N GLU A 37 15.64 1.25 0.55
CA GLU A 37 14.24 1.05 0.20
C GLU A 37 14.17 0.28 -1.12
N GLU A 38 13.41 -0.81 -1.13
CA GLU A 38 13.21 -1.64 -2.31
C GLU A 38 11.75 -1.59 -2.72
N ASN A 39 11.51 -1.62 -4.03
CA ASN A 39 10.17 -1.59 -4.56
C ASN A 39 9.39 -2.82 -4.06
N CYS A 40 8.17 -2.62 -3.57
CA CYS A 40 7.39 -3.71 -3.00
C CYS A 40 7.07 -4.74 -4.09
N SER A 41 7.65 -5.93 -3.98
CA SER A 41 7.49 -6.98 -5.02
C SER A 41 6.04 -7.44 -5.19
N PHE A 42 5.20 -7.27 -4.16
CA PHE A 42 3.79 -7.65 -4.17
C PHE A 42 2.90 -6.73 -5.02
N CYS A 43 3.16 -5.43 -5.00
CA CYS A 43 2.40 -4.44 -5.78
C CYS A 43 3.23 -3.81 -6.90
N ASN A 44 4.46 -4.30 -7.09
CA ASN A 44 5.46 -3.79 -8.03
C ASN A 44 5.65 -2.26 -7.97
N GLY A 45 5.61 -1.67 -6.78
CA GLY A 45 5.74 -0.21 -6.60
C GLY A 45 4.43 0.57 -6.59
N SER A 46 3.30 -0.03 -6.95
CA SER A 46 2.04 0.71 -7.10
C SER A 46 1.37 1.08 -5.78
N GLY A 47 1.75 0.43 -4.67
CA GLY A 47 1.09 0.57 -3.37
C GLY A 47 -0.32 -0.02 -3.31
N LYS A 48 -0.81 -0.65 -4.38
CA LYS A 48 -2.19 -1.15 -4.47
C LYS A 48 -2.18 -2.60 -4.94
N ILE A 49 -3.09 -3.40 -4.40
CA ILE A 49 -3.37 -4.76 -4.86
C ILE A 49 -4.83 -4.79 -5.30
N GLY A 50 -5.05 -4.99 -6.60
CA GLY A 50 -6.38 -5.03 -7.21
C GLY A 50 -6.42 -4.21 -8.50
N ILE A 51 -6.62 -4.93 -9.60
CA ILE A 51 -7.19 -4.44 -10.86
C ILE A 51 -8.62 -4.97 -10.96
#